data_AF-A0A1H7P6H4-F1
#
_entry.id   AF-A0A1H7P6H4-F1
#
_cell.length_a   1.000
_cell.length_b   1.000
_cell.length_c   1.000
_cell.angle_alpha   90.00
_cell.angle_beta   90.00
_cell.angle_gamma   90.00
#
_symmetry.space_group_name_H-M   'P 1'
#
loop_
_entity.id
_entity.type
_entity.pdbx_description
1 polymer ?
#
loop_
_entity_poly.entity_id
_entity_poly.type
_entity_poly.pdbx_seq_one_letter_code
_entity_poly.pdbx_strand_id
1 'polypeptide(L)'
;MSMMFRKCTGLTALDISSFNTGNAINMEEMFSECTNLSELGLSGLDTSKATDMSAMFHNCSSLTEIDLSSLDTGSVKDIKGMFAECTNLTALDLSGFDTRNVTDMRCMFQKCSSLKRLDLSGFDTSKVKDMYAMFEGCSALTTLDISSFDTKNVERLSSMFENCSSLASIDVTGFNTRRVEYMTSMFRNCSSLTSIGVSGFDLRRTKSYAYIFSGCMNLKYLTLGESFKSINEDVELPNGEGWVNIIVPSKVVSGSGEYAVFTNDGKNTYKRIGIDKPTYPTNIKVEYSEKYHQVRFTWDKVEGADKYGIAVYLAGKWRVQSQNITDTSYTTPKNLTPGKTYKVAIASRVNGSWDAANAVKNAVTVTIK
;
A
#
# COMPACT_ATOMS: atom_id res chain seq x y z
N MET A 1 -21.09 -8.02 -28.40
CA MET A 1 -21.50 -6.81 -27.68
C MET A 1 -20.28 -5.98 -27.26
N SER A 2 -19.14 -6.11 -27.94
CA SER A 2 -17.92 -5.35 -27.61
C SER A 2 -18.12 -3.85 -27.84
N MET A 3 -17.57 -3.03 -26.95
CA MET A 3 -17.51 -1.57 -27.01
C MET A 3 -18.86 -0.85 -27.16
N MET A 4 -19.99 -1.51 -26.86
CA MET A 4 -21.33 -1.00 -27.21
C MET A 4 -21.64 0.39 -26.64
N PHE A 5 -21.25 0.65 -25.39
CA PHE A 5 -21.42 1.95 -24.71
C PHE A 5 -20.08 2.63 -24.43
N ARG A 6 -19.02 2.20 -25.11
CA ARG A 6 -17.69 2.74 -24.85
C ARG A 6 -17.69 4.26 -25.04
N LYS A 7 -17.09 5.00 -24.10
CA LYS A 7 -16.97 6.46 -24.09
C LYS A 7 -18.32 7.19 -24.08
N CYS A 8 -19.41 6.54 -23.65
CA CYS A 8 -20.66 7.23 -23.36
C CYS A 8 -20.53 8.07 -22.07
N THR A 9 -19.69 9.11 -22.09
CA THR A 9 -19.36 9.93 -20.92
C THR A 9 -20.56 10.70 -20.34
N GLY A 10 -21.65 10.87 -21.10
CA GLY A 10 -22.91 11.44 -20.61
C GLY A 10 -23.85 10.42 -19.94
N LEU A 11 -23.53 9.12 -19.99
CA LEU A 11 -24.38 8.07 -19.44
C LEU A 11 -24.24 8.05 -17.91
N THR A 12 -25.35 8.29 -17.20
CA THR A 12 -25.39 8.25 -15.73
C THR A 12 -26.06 6.98 -15.21
N ALA A 13 -27.04 6.47 -15.95
CA ALA A 13 -27.76 5.23 -15.69
C ALA A 13 -28.21 4.62 -17.03
N LEU A 14 -28.44 3.30 -17.05
CA LEU A 14 -28.89 2.58 -18.24
C LEU A 14 -29.79 1.40 -17.84
N ASP A 15 -30.96 1.30 -18.46
CA ASP A 15 -31.80 0.10 -18.41
C ASP A 15 -31.43 -0.83 -19.57
N ILE A 16 -30.96 -2.04 -19.23
CA ILE A 16 -30.58 -3.09 -20.18
C ILE A 16 -31.44 -4.35 -20.07
N SER A 17 -32.57 -4.28 -19.36
CA SER A 17 -33.45 -5.43 -19.09
C SER A 17 -34.04 -6.10 -20.35
N SER A 18 -34.07 -5.37 -21.47
CA SER A 18 -34.58 -5.87 -22.75
C SER A 18 -33.50 -6.41 -23.70
N PHE A 19 -32.24 -6.38 -23.29
CA PHE A 19 -31.13 -6.71 -24.19
C PHE A 19 -31.02 -8.23 -24.37
N ASN A 20 -31.06 -8.70 -25.61
CA ASN A 20 -30.81 -10.11 -25.90
C ASN A 20 -29.31 -10.36 -26.11
N THR A 21 -28.61 -10.77 -25.06
CA THR A 21 -27.16 -11.06 -25.10
C THR A 21 -26.80 -12.54 -25.10
N GLY A 22 -27.77 -13.46 -25.17
CA GLY A 22 -27.52 -14.91 -25.02
C GLY A 22 -26.67 -15.57 -26.12
N ASN A 23 -26.25 -14.82 -27.14
CA ASN A 23 -25.28 -15.25 -28.16
C ASN A 23 -23.99 -14.40 -28.17
N ALA A 24 -23.85 -13.45 -27.24
CA ALA A 24 -22.69 -12.59 -27.17
C ALA A 24 -21.48 -13.34 -26.60
N ILE A 25 -20.48 -13.57 -27.45
CA ILE A 25 -19.21 -14.22 -27.08
C ILE A 25 -18.19 -13.19 -26.56
N ASN A 26 -18.17 -12.00 -27.17
CA ASN A 26 -17.27 -10.91 -26.82
C ASN A 26 -18.07 -9.72 -26.25
N MET A 27 -17.75 -9.35 -25.01
CA MET A 27 -18.27 -8.20 -24.26
C MET A 27 -17.13 -7.25 -23.81
N GLU A 28 -15.97 -7.31 -24.47
CA GLU A 28 -14.83 -6.43 -24.22
C GLU A 28 -15.24 -4.96 -24.29
N GLU A 29 -14.78 -4.16 -23.33
CA GLU A 29 -14.96 -2.71 -23.26
C GLU A 29 -16.42 -2.24 -23.30
N MET A 30 -17.40 -3.09 -22.98
CA MET A 30 -18.83 -2.77 -23.19
C MET A 30 -19.27 -1.43 -22.57
N PHE A 31 -18.79 -1.09 -21.37
CA PHE A 31 -19.05 0.17 -20.68
C PHE A 31 -17.78 1.00 -20.45
N SER A 32 -16.68 0.68 -21.13
CA SER A 32 -15.38 1.34 -20.96
C SER A 32 -15.49 2.86 -21.14
N GLU A 33 -14.85 3.65 -20.30
CA GLU A 33 -14.82 5.11 -20.31
C GLU A 33 -16.21 5.78 -20.15
N CYS A 34 -17.21 5.08 -19.59
CA CYS A 34 -18.46 5.71 -19.13
C CYS A 34 -18.23 6.47 -17.80
N THR A 35 -17.45 7.56 -17.85
CA THR A 35 -16.93 8.22 -16.65
C THR A 35 -17.97 8.79 -15.70
N ASN A 36 -19.19 9.08 -16.17
CA ASN A 36 -20.29 9.59 -15.34
C ASN A 36 -21.31 8.50 -14.93
N LEU A 37 -21.07 7.23 -15.30
CA LEU A 37 -21.94 6.12 -14.91
C LEU A 37 -21.81 5.89 -13.41
N SER A 38 -22.89 6.12 -12.67
CA SER A 38 -22.92 5.99 -11.21
C SER A 38 -23.71 4.77 -10.73
N GLU A 39 -24.62 4.26 -11.58
CA GLU A 39 -25.47 3.10 -11.28
C GLU A 39 -25.69 2.29 -12.57
N LEU A 40 -25.64 0.96 -12.46
CA LEU A 40 -25.92 0.06 -13.57
C LEU A 40 -26.47 -1.28 -13.04
N GLY A 41 -27.69 -1.63 -13.44
CA GLY A 41 -28.24 -2.96 -13.21
C GLY A 41 -27.80 -3.93 -14.30
N LEU A 42 -27.23 -5.09 -13.92
CA LEU A 42 -26.69 -6.08 -14.87
C LEU A 42 -27.62 -7.28 -15.14
N SER A 43 -28.77 -7.36 -14.48
CA SER A 43 -29.68 -8.53 -14.54
C SER A 43 -30.27 -8.83 -15.92
N GLY A 44 -30.25 -7.85 -16.85
CA GLY A 44 -30.66 -8.04 -18.24
C GLY A 44 -29.61 -8.70 -19.13
N LEU A 45 -28.38 -8.88 -18.66
CA LEU A 45 -27.30 -9.50 -19.44
C LEU A 45 -27.25 -11.01 -19.19
N ASP A 46 -27.55 -11.79 -20.22
CA ASP A 46 -27.11 -13.17 -20.32
C ASP A 46 -25.64 -13.20 -20.77
N THR A 47 -24.75 -13.61 -19.86
CA THR A 47 -23.31 -13.72 -20.11
C THR A 47 -22.80 -15.16 -20.19
N SER A 48 -23.69 -16.16 -20.18
CA SER A 48 -23.33 -17.60 -20.13
C SER A 48 -22.37 -18.06 -21.23
N LYS A 49 -22.41 -17.40 -22.40
CA LYS A 49 -21.55 -17.68 -23.55
C LYS A 49 -20.36 -16.72 -23.71
N ALA A 50 -20.26 -15.69 -22.88
CA ALA A 50 -19.18 -14.73 -22.97
C ALA A 50 -17.85 -15.43 -22.65
N THR A 51 -16.87 -15.27 -23.53
CA THR A 51 -15.49 -15.74 -23.31
C THR A 51 -14.53 -14.60 -23.02
N ASP A 52 -14.93 -13.36 -23.32
CA ASP A 52 -14.13 -12.15 -23.17
C ASP A 52 -14.99 -11.05 -22.54
N MET A 53 -14.59 -10.61 -21.35
CA MET A 53 -15.15 -9.47 -20.61
C MET A 53 -14.06 -8.45 -20.26
N SER A 54 -12.98 -8.43 -21.04
CA SER A 54 -11.88 -7.52 -20.79
C SER A 54 -12.32 -6.06 -20.82
N ALA A 55 -11.79 -5.27 -19.88
CA ALA A 55 -12.05 -3.84 -19.76
C ALA A 55 -13.55 -3.46 -19.73
N MET A 56 -14.45 -4.38 -19.36
CA MET A 56 -15.90 -4.17 -19.43
C MET A 56 -16.35 -2.90 -18.70
N PHE A 57 -15.75 -2.57 -17.56
CA PHE A 57 -16.02 -1.36 -16.78
C PHE A 57 -14.81 -0.43 -16.66
N HIS A 58 -13.81 -0.56 -17.55
CA HIS A 58 -12.60 0.26 -17.49
C HIS A 58 -12.95 1.77 -17.43
N ASN A 59 -12.33 2.51 -16.51
CA ASN A 59 -12.51 3.95 -16.31
C ASN A 59 -13.99 4.38 -16.16
N CYS A 60 -14.84 3.54 -15.55
CA CYS A 60 -16.14 3.96 -15.03
C CYS A 60 -15.93 4.67 -13.68
N SER A 61 -15.23 5.81 -13.71
CA SER A 61 -14.69 6.48 -12.52
C SER A 61 -15.72 7.07 -11.56
N SER A 62 -17.00 7.18 -11.96
CA SER A 62 -18.09 7.56 -11.05
C SER A 62 -18.76 6.38 -10.32
N LEU A 63 -18.46 5.12 -10.69
CA LEU A 63 -18.98 3.95 -9.98
C LEU A 63 -18.37 3.87 -8.58
N THR A 64 -19.23 3.73 -7.57
CA THR A 64 -18.83 3.54 -6.16
C THR A 64 -19.04 2.11 -5.68
N GLU A 65 -19.99 1.42 -6.29
CA GLU A 65 -20.35 0.01 -6.16
C GLU A 65 -20.97 -0.49 -7.47
N ILE A 66 -21.05 -1.82 -7.65
CA ILE A 66 -21.75 -2.45 -8.77
C ILE A 66 -22.18 -3.86 -8.34
N ASP A 67 -23.43 -4.22 -8.61
CA ASP A 67 -23.92 -5.58 -8.38
C ASP A 67 -23.53 -6.49 -9.55
N LEU A 68 -22.67 -7.46 -9.26
CA LEU A 68 -22.14 -8.41 -10.24
C LEU A 68 -22.81 -9.80 -10.15
N SER A 69 -23.79 -9.98 -9.26
CA SER A 69 -24.36 -11.29 -8.95
C SER A 69 -25.07 -11.98 -10.11
N SER A 70 -25.46 -11.24 -11.14
CA SER A 70 -26.09 -11.77 -12.36
C SER A 70 -25.09 -12.22 -13.44
N LEU A 71 -23.80 -11.93 -13.29
CA LEU A 71 -22.81 -12.30 -14.29
C LEU A 71 -22.39 -13.77 -14.14
N ASP A 72 -22.65 -14.56 -15.18
CA ASP A 72 -22.03 -15.87 -15.37
C ASP A 72 -20.65 -15.68 -16.02
N THR A 73 -19.59 -15.99 -15.27
CA THR A 73 -18.20 -15.93 -15.75
C THR A 73 -17.60 -17.31 -16.05
N GLY A 74 -18.37 -18.39 -15.97
CA GLY A 74 -17.85 -19.77 -16.07
C GLY A 74 -17.18 -20.09 -17.40
N SER A 75 -17.57 -19.39 -18.48
CA SER A 75 -17.00 -19.51 -19.83
C SER A 75 -15.86 -18.51 -20.11
N VAL A 76 -15.65 -17.53 -19.23
CA VAL A 76 -14.75 -16.39 -19.47
C VAL A 76 -13.29 -16.80 -19.37
N LYS A 77 -12.48 -16.31 -20.32
CA LYS A 77 -11.04 -16.58 -20.42
C LYS A 77 -10.19 -15.32 -20.21
N ASP A 78 -10.76 -14.15 -20.49
CA ASP A 78 -10.10 -12.84 -20.39
C ASP A 78 -10.97 -11.87 -19.58
N ILE A 79 -10.40 -11.39 -18.47
CA ILE A 79 -10.96 -10.34 -17.60
C ILE A 79 -9.94 -9.21 -17.39
N LYS A 80 -8.96 -9.07 -18.31
CA LYS A 80 -7.93 -8.04 -18.22
C LYS A 80 -8.58 -6.66 -18.08
N GLY A 81 -8.12 -5.86 -17.14
CA GLY A 81 -8.57 -4.48 -16.95
C GLY A 81 -10.06 -4.30 -16.62
N MET A 82 -10.79 -5.35 -16.24
CA MET A 82 -12.26 -5.29 -16.10
C MET A 82 -12.74 -4.11 -15.25
N PHE A 83 -12.02 -3.77 -14.17
CA PHE A 83 -12.31 -2.64 -13.29
C PHE A 83 -11.18 -1.59 -13.26
N ALA A 84 -10.23 -1.65 -14.21
CA ALA A 84 -9.11 -0.71 -14.24
C ALA A 84 -9.60 0.74 -14.29
N GLU A 85 -9.05 1.60 -13.45
CA GLU A 85 -9.34 3.03 -13.33
C GLU A 85 -10.76 3.37 -12.83
N CYS A 86 -11.45 2.42 -12.20
CA CYS A 86 -12.65 2.71 -11.39
C CYS A 86 -12.25 3.39 -10.07
N THR A 87 -11.80 4.63 -10.13
CA THR A 87 -11.12 5.33 -9.03
C THR A 87 -11.99 5.58 -7.79
N ASN A 88 -13.32 5.66 -7.93
CA ASN A 88 -14.25 5.86 -6.81
C ASN A 88 -14.84 4.55 -6.26
N LEU A 89 -14.49 3.40 -6.82
CA LEU A 89 -15.00 2.10 -6.38
C LEU A 89 -14.45 1.75 -5.00
N THR A 90 -15.33 1.57 -4.02
CA THR A 90 -14.92 1.39 -2.61
C THR A 90 -14.97 -0.07 -2.14
N ALA A 91 -15.80 -0.88 -2.78
CA ALA A 91 -15.98 -2.30 -2.52
C ALA A 91 -16.40 -3.04 -3.79
N LEU A 92 -16.11 -4.33 -3.83
CA LEU A 92 -16.55 -5.26 -4.86
C LEU A 92 -16.90 -6.59 -4.20
N ASP A 93 -18.06 -7.15 -4.55
CA ASP A 93 -18.38 -8.54 -4.27
C ASP A 93 -18.07 -9.38 -5.51
N LEU A 94 -17.10 -10.27 -5.38
CA LEU A 94 -16.63 -11.17 -6.44
C LEU A 94 -16.95 -12.64 -6.13
N SER A 95 -17.79 -12.92 -5.15
CA SER A 95 -18.10 -14.29 -4.71
C SER A 95 -18.78 -15.14 -5.79
N GLY A 96 -19.44 -14.51 -6.76
CA GLY A 96 -20.05 -15.18 -7.92
C GLY A 96 -19.09 -15.46 -9.08
N PHE A 97 -17.84 -14.98 -9.05
CA PHE A 97 -16.91 -15.17 -10.16
C PHE A 97 -16.34 -16.59 -10.16
N ASP A 98 -16.60 -17.33 -11.23
CA ASP A 98 -15.88 -18.55 -11.58
C ASP A 98 -14.69 -18.20 -12.49
N THR A 99 -13.47 -18.25 -11.96
CA THR A 99 -12.24 -17.89 -12.68
C THR A 99 -11.46 -19.10 -13.22
N ARG A 100 -11.99 -20.33 -13.11
CA ARG A 100 -11.25 -21.57 -13.46
C ARG A 100 -10.78 -21.66 -14.91
N ASN A 101 -11.32 -20.84 -15.79
CA ASN A 101 -11.00 -20.78 -17.22
C ASN A 101 -10.21 -19.53 -17.61
N VAL A 102 -10.00 -18.59 -16.69
CA VAL A 102 -9.29 -17.35 -16.92
C VAL A 102 -7.80 -17.61 -17.12
N THR A 103 -7.23 -16.99 -18.15
CA THR A 103 -5.80 -17.10 -18.48
C THR A 103 -5.05 -15.77 -18.39
N ASP A 104 -5.78 -14.64 -18.38
CA ASP A 104 -5.24 -13.28 -18.35
C ASP A 104 -6.00 -12.44 -17.30
N MET A 105 -5.27 -11.92 -16.30
CA MET A 105 -5.78 -11.06 -15.23
C MET A 105 -5.04 -9.72 -15.18
N ARG A 106 -4.38 -9.32 -16.28
CA ARG A 106 -3.62 -8.07 -16.34
C ARG A 106 -4.49 -6.88 -15.96
N CYS A 107 -3.93 -5.97 -15.16
CA CYS A 107 -4.55 -4.70 -14.80
C CYS A 107 -5.96 -4.79 -14.19
N MET A 108 -6.46 -5.97 -13.74
CA MET A 108 -7.87 -6.16 -13.40
C MET A 108 -8.44 -5.09 -12.45
N PHE A 109 -7.64 -4.65 -11.48
CA PHE A 109 -7.97 -3.61 -10.50
C PHE A 109 -7.03 -2.39 -10.57
N GLN A 110 -6.26 -2.22 -11.64
CA GLN A 110 -5.30 -1.13 -11.78
C GLN A 110 -5.96 0.22 -11.48
N LYS A 111 -5.35 1.04 -10.60
CA LYS A 111 -5.80 2.35 -10.15
C LYS A 111 -7.23 2.40 -9.58
N CYS A 112 -7.73 1.30 -9.01
CA CYS A 112 -8.88 1.33 -8.10
C CYS A 112 -8.49 1.99 -6.76
N SER A 113 -8.17 3.28 -6.80
CA SER A 113 -7.49 3.98 -5.71
C SER A 113 -8.34 4.17 -4.44
N SER A 114 -9.66 4.01 -4.53
CA SER A 114 -10.57 4.05 -3.36
C SER A 114 -10.87 2.67 -2.77
N LEU A 115 -10.41 1.58 -3.38
CA LEU A 115 -10.70 0.22 -2.95
C LEU A 115 -9.89 -0.12 -1.69
N LYS A 116 -10.58 -0.35 -0.58
CA LYS A 116 -9.94 -0.58 0.75
C LYS A 116 -9.73 -2.05 1.08
N ARG A 117 -10.60 -2.92 0.55
CA ARG A 117 -10.63 -4.37 0.80
C ARG A 117 -11.08 -5.08 -0.45
N LEU A 118 -10.61 -6.31 -0.62
CA LEU A 118 -10.99 -7.18 -1.72
C LEU A 118 -10.91 -8.62 -1.22
N ASP A 119 -11.99 -9.39 -1.43
CA ASP A 119 -12.01 -10.82 -1.17
C ASP A 119 -11.75 -11.56 -2.48
N LEU A 120 -10.67 -12.34 -2.51
CA LEU A 120 -10.23 -13.14 -3.65
C LEU A 120 -10.13 -14.63 -3.31
N SER A 121 -10.71 -15.05 -2.18
CA SER A 121 -10.62 -16.44 -1.70
C SER A 121 -11.21 -17.46 -2.67
N GLY A 122 -12.20 -17.06 -3.48
CA GLY A 122 -12.83 -17.89 -4.51
C GLY A 122 -12.07 -17.96 -5.85
N PHE A 123 -10.99 -17.21 -6.04
CA PHE A 123 -10.29 -17.18 -7.32
C PHE A 123 -9.44 -18.44 -7.54
N ASP A 124 -9.75 -19.18 -8.60
CA ASP A 124 -8.85 -20.17 -9.19
C ASP A 124 -7.94 -19.48 -10.21
N THR A 125 -6.66 -19.31 -9.86
CA THR A 125 -5.65 -18.70 -10.75
C THR A 125 -4.78 -19.75 -11.45
N SER A 126 -5.10 -21.05 -11.34
CA SER A 126 -4.23 -22.14 -11.77
C SER A 126 -3.93 -22.17 -13.28
N LYS A 127 -4.73 -21.49 -14.10
CA LYS A 127 -4.52 -21.33 -15.55
C LYS A 127 -3.98 -19.96 -15.96
N VAL A 128 -3.87 -19.01 -15.02
CA VAL A 128 -3.43 -17.64 -15.30
C VAL A 128 -1.96 -17.64 -15.68
N LYS A 129 -1.65 -16.92 -16.77
CA LYS A 129 -0.28 -16.74 -17.27
C LYS A 129 0.25 -15.33 -17.05
N ASP A 130 -0.62 -14.33 -16.92
CA ASP A 130 -0.23 -12.94 -16.82
C ASP A 130 -1.05 -12.22 -15.73
N MET A 131 -0.33 -11.63 -14.76
CA MET A 131 -0.86 -10.82 -13.66
C MET A 131 -0.21 -9.43 -13.62
N TYR A 132 0.33 -8.97 -14.76
CA TYR A 132 0.95 -7.65 -14.87
C TYR A 132 0.00 -6.55 -14.34
N ALA A 133 0.52 -5.72 -13.45
CA ALA A 133 -0.18 -4.55 -12.88
C ALA A 133 -1.57 -4.85 -12.27
N MET A 134 -1.86 -6.08 -11.84
CA MET A 134 -3.20 -6.48 -11.39
C MET A 134 -3.79 -5.56 -10.31
N PHE A 135 -2.97 -5.10 -9.36
CA PHE A 135 -3.35 -4.18 -8.29
C PHE A 135 -2.60 -2.85 -8.34
N GLU A 136 -1.89 -2.53 -9.43
CA GLU A 136 -1.08 -1.32 -9.52
C GLU A 136 -1.94 -0.08 -9.17
N GLY A 137 -1.52 0.75 -8.23
CA GLY A 137 -2.20 2.00 -7.89
C GLY A 137 -3.46 1.83 -7.02
N CYS A 138 -3.71 0.64 -6.46
CA CYS A 138 -4.72 0.43 -5.41
C CYS A 138 -4.24 1.06 -4.08
N SER A 139 -4.08 2.39 -4.06
CA SER A 139 -3.39 3.12 -3.00
C SER A 139 -4.12 3.13 -1.66
N ALA A 140 -5.43 2.83 -1.61
CA ALA A 140 -6.20 2.68 -0.37
C ALA A 140 -6.21 1.25 0.20
N LEU A 141 -5.66 0.26 -0.50
CA LEU A 141 -5.65 -1.14 -0.05
C LEU A 141 -4.65 -1.31 1.10
N THR A 142 -5.15 -1.67 2.29
CA THR A 142 -4.30 -1.81 3.49
C THR A 142 -3.79 -3.23 3.70
N THR A 143 -4.58 -4.22 3.27
CA THR A 143 -4.32 -5.66 3.40
C THR A 143 -4.90 -6.37 2.19
N LEU A 144 -4.28 -7.46 1.78
CA LEU A 144 -4.78 -8.30 0.70
C LEU A 144 -4.39 -9.76 0.99
N ASP A 145 -5.38 -10.65 0.97
CA ASP A 145 -5.15 -12.08 1.04
C ASP A 145 -5.07 -12.65 -0.38
N ILE A 146 -3.91 -13.20 -0.71
CA ILE A 146 -3.59 -13.86 -1.99
C ILE A 146 -3.06 -15.28 -1.76
N SER A 147 -3.33 -15.87 -0.58
CA SER A 147 -2.87 -17.20 -0.23
C SER A 147 -3.44 -18.30 -1.13
N SER A 148 -4.59 -18.06 -1.78
CA SER A 148 -5.22 -18.95 -2.76
C SER A 148 -4.55 -18.94 -4.14
N PHE A 149 -3.67 -17.98 -4.43
CA PHE A 149 -3.12 -17.81 -5.78
C PHE A 149 -2.14 -18.94 -6.13
N ASP A 150 -2.52 -19.76 -7.10
CA ASP A 150 -1.60 -20.68 -7.79
C ASP A 150 -0.89 -19.92 -8.92
N THR A 151 0.39 -19.57 -8.70
CA THR A 151 1.20 -18.83 -9.68
C THR A 151 2.10 -19.72 -10.53
N LYS A 152 1.96 -21.06 -10.49
CA LYS A 152 2.90 -21.99 -11.16
C LYS A 152 3.01 -21.81 -12.68
N ASN A 153 1.98 -21.21 -13.28
CA ASN A 153 1.89 -20.95 -14.72
C ASN A 153 2.13 -19.48 -15.09
N VAL A 154 2.32 -18.59 -14.10
CA VAL A 154 2.49 -17.17 -14.34
C VAL A 154 3.88 -16.87 -14.91
N GLU A 155 3.90 -16.06 -15.96
CA GLU A 155 5.10 -15.63 -16.68
C GLU A 155 5.44 -14.15 -16.41
N ARG A 156 4.45 -13.33 -15.99
CA ARG A 156 4.63 -11.90 -15.71
C ARG A 156 3.93 -11.48 -14.40
N LEU A 157 4.72 -10.89 -13.51
CA LEU A 157 4.32 -10.29 -12.22
C LEU A 157 4.75 -8.81 -12.12
N SER A 158 5.28 -8.22 -13.20
CA SER A 158 5.73 -6.82 -13.16
C SER A 158 4.62 -5.88 -12.70
N SER A 159 4.98 -4.90 -11.88
CA SER A 159 4.09 -3.87 -11.34
C SER A 159 2.87 -4.39 -10.56
N MET A 160 2.80 -5.68 -10.19
CA MET A 160 1.58 -6.28 -9.61
C MET A 160 1.01 -5.50 -8.42
N PHE A 161 1.88 -4.95 -7.55
CA PHE A 161 1.50 -4.12 -6.40
C PHE A 161 2.13 -2.72 -6.46
N GLU A 162 2.59 -2.28 -7.64
CA GLU A 162 3.22 -0.96 -7.77
C GLU A 162 2.25 0.15 -7.31
N ASN A 163 2.72 1.13 -6.55
CA ASN A 163 1.93 2.23 -5.98
C ASN A 163 0.79 1.80 -5.02
N CYS A 164 0.80 0.58 -4.47
CA CYS A 164 -0.05 0.18 -3.34
C CYS A 164 0.47 0.80 -2.02
N SER A 165 0.45 2.13 -1.93
CA SER A 165 1.16 2.89 -0.89
C SER A 165 0.64 2.67 0.53
N SER A 166 -0.62 2.27 0.72
CA SER A 166 -1.18 1.93 2.04
C SER A 166 -1.02 0.47 2.44
N LEU A 167 -0.49 -0.40 1.57
CA LEU A 167 -0.35 -1.83 1.83
C LEU A 167 0.74 -2.05 2.89
N ALA A 168 0.33 -2.41 4.10
CA ALA A 168 1.25 -2.56 5.24
C ALA A 168 1.96 -3.92 5.26
N SER A 169 1.31 -4.95 4.72
CA SER A 169 1.81 -6.32 4.65
C SER A 169 1.24 -7.05 3.44
N ILE A 170 2.05 -7.90 2.82
CA ILE A 170 1.62 -8.83 1.78
C ILE A 170 2.43 -10.12 1.89
N ASP A 171 1.75 -11.27 1.86
CA ASP A 171 2.40 -12.58 1.88
C ASP A 171 2.50 -13.13 0.46
N VAL A 172 3.73 -13.19 -0.05
CA VAL A 172 4.06 -13.77 -1.37
C VAL A 172 4.89 -15.04 -1.24
N THR A 173 4.99 -15.62 -0.03
CA THR A 173 5.83 -16.79 0.22
C THR A 173 5.34 -18.05 -0.50
N GLY A 174 4.04 -18.12 -0.80
CA GLY A 174 3.42 -19.20 -1.56
C GLY A 174 3.62 -19.11 -3.09
N PHE A 175 4.17 -18.00 -3.61
CA PHE A 175 4.32 -17.83 -5.06
C PHE A 175 5.36 -18.80 -5.63
N ASN A 176 4.94 -19.59 -6.61
CA ASN A 176 5.83 -20.36 -7.47
C ASN A 176 6.25 -19.51 -8.66
N THR A 177 7.47 -18.95 -8.62
CA THR A 177 7.96 -18.05 -9.68
C THR A 177 8.85 -18.73 -10.71
N ARG A 178 8.91 -20.07 -10.77
CA ARG A 178 9.82 -20.82 -11.67
C ARG A 178 9.61 -20.52 -13.16
N ARG A 179 8.44 -20.02 -13.53
CA ARG A 179 8.11 -19.61 -14.91
C ARG A 179 8.11 -18.09 -15.12
N VAL A 180 8.27 -17.29 -14.06
CA VAL A 180 8.19 -15.83 -14.13
C VAL A 180 9.44 -15.27 -14.81
N GLU A 181 9.21 -14.60 -15.93
CA GLU A 181 10.24 -13.95 -16.72
C GLU A 181 10.42 -12.48 -16.30
N TYR A 182 9.36 -11.81 -15.87
CA TYR A 182 9.38 -10.39 -15.52
C TYR A 182 8.63 -10.12 -14.21
N MET A 183 9.31 -9.46 -13.26
CA MET A 183 8.75 -8.97 -11.99
C MET A 183 9.27 -7.56 -11.64
N THR A 184 9.62 -6.80 -12.68
CA THR A 184 10.07 -5.40 -12.56
C THR A 184 9.04 -4.58 -11.78
N SER A 185 9.49 -3.72 -10.86
CA SER A 185 8.65 -2.81 -10.08
C SER A 185 7.55 -3.48 -9.23
N MET A 186 7.60 -4.79 -8.97
CA MET A 186 6.47 -5.52 -8.36
C MET A 186 5.95 -4.90 -7.05
N PHE A 187 6.83 -4.35 -6.20
CA PHE A 187 6.45 -3.64 -4.97
C PHE A 187 6.83 -2.15 -5.00
N ARG A 188 7.12 -1.59 -6.18
CA ARG A 188 7.55 -0.19 -6.29
C ARG A 188 6.54 0.74 -5.62
N ASN A 189 7.01 1.69 -4.82
CA ASN A 189 6.21 2.64 -4.06
C ASN A 189 5.17 2.01 -3.09
N CYS A 190 5.36 0.77 -2.66
CA CYS A 190 4.67 0.19 -1.49
C CYS A 190 5.22 0.82 -0.20
N SER A 191 5.02 2.13 -0.02
CA SER A 191 5.71 2.91 1.01
C SER A 191 5.32 2.53 2.44
N SER A 192 4.16 1.92 2.68
CA SER A 192 3.75 1.42 4.00
C SER A 192 4.27 0.01 4.34
N LEU A 193 4.85 -0.71 3.38
CA LEU A 193 5.29 -2.09 3.58
C LEU A 193 6.47 -2.14 4.56
N THR A 194 6.30 -2.79 5.71
CA THR A 194 7.36 -2.86 6.74
C THR A 194 8.19 -4.13 6.66
N SER A 195 7.69 -5.18 6.03
CA SER A 195 8.38 -6.46 5.91
C SER A 195 7.95 -7.18 4.64
N ILE A 196 8.91 -7.83 3.97
CA ILE A 196 8.62 -8.65 2.79
C ILE A 196 9.51 -9.89 2.74
N GLY A 197 8.90 -11.04 2.49
CA GLY A 197 9.60 -12.31 2.31
C GLY A 197 9.48 -12.81 0.89
N VAL A 198 10.58 -12.80 0.15
CA VAL A 198 10.68 -13.31 -1.23
C VAL A 198 11.52 -14.58 -1.31
N SER A 199 11.69 -15.29 -0.18
CA SER A 199 12.58 -16.45 -0.13
C SER A 199 12.15 -17.65 -0.98
N GLY A 200 10.87 -17.72 -1.35
CA GLY A 200 10.35 -18.75 -2.26
C GLY A 200 10.57 -18.45 -3.75
N PHE A 201 11.05 -17.24 -4.10
CA PHE A 201 11.19 -16.87 -5.51
C PHE A 201 12.36 -17.62 -6.15
N ASP A 202 12.04 -18.32 -7.24
CA ASP A 202 12.97 -18.91 -8.19
C ASP A 202 13.22 -17.93 -9.34
N LEU A 203 14.46 -17.44 -9.44
CA LEU A 203 14.87 -16.44 -10.43
C LEU A 203 15.54 -17.05 -11.67
N ARG A 204 15.59 -18.38 -11.82
CA ARG A 204 16.33 -19.05 -12.91
C ARG A 204 15.85 -18.67 -14.31
N ARG A 205 14.58 -18.28 -14.45
CA ARG A 205 14.00 -17.80 -15.71
C ARG A 205 13.75 -16.30 -15.73
N THR A 206 14.01 -15.60 -14.63
CA THR A 206 13.71 -14.18 -14.52
C THR A 206 14.72 -13.37 -15.32
N LYS A 207 14.21 -12.63 -16.31
CA LYS A 207 14.96 -11.73 -17.17
C LYS A 207 15.14 -10.36 -16.52
N SER A 208 14.15 -9.88 -15.77
CA SER A 208 14.24 -8.63 -15.02
C SER A 208 13.37 -8.63 -13.77
N TYR A 209 13.95 -8.10 -12.69
CA TYR A 209 13.33 -7.75 -11.43
C TYR A 209 13.80 -6.36 -10.95
N ALA A 210 14.22 -5.51 -11.88
CA ALA A 210 14.63 -4.14 -11.58
C ALA A 210 13.51 -3.39 -10.85
N TYR A 211 13.88 -2.46 -9.99
CA TYR A 211 13.00 -1.55 -9.24
C TYR A 211 12.02 -2.25 -8.30
N ILE A 212 12.20 -3.55 -8.03
CA ILE A 212 11.24 -4.36 -7.26
C ILE A 212 10.93 -3.78 -5.87
N PHE A 213 11.89 -3.07 -5.25
CA PHE A 213 11.70 -2.43 -3.93
C PHE A 213 11.84 -0.89 -3.97
N SER A 214 11.90 -0.30 -5.16
CA SER A 214 12.00 1.16 -5.33
C SER A 214 10.90 1.87 -4.53
N GLY A 215 11.22 2.87 -3.73
CA GLY A 215 10.22 3.61 -2.94
C GLY A 215 9.57 2.85 -1.76
N CYS A 216 10.03 1.65 -1.40
CA CYS A 216 9.61 0.93 -0.18
C CYS A 216 10.25 1.54 1.10
N MET A 217 9.95 2.81 1.37
CA MET A 217 10.71 3.61 2.33
C MET A 217 10.63 3.13 3.78
N ASN A 218 9.53 2.48 4.18
CA ASN A 218 9.34 1.93 5.53
C ASN A 218 9.75 0.46 5.67
N LEU A 219 10.37 -0.15 4.65
CA LEU A 219 10.77 -1.55 4.71
C LEU A 219 11.86 -1.76 5.77
N LYS A 220 11.53 -2.53 6.80
CA LYS A 220 12.39 -2.86 7.95
C LYS A 220 13.06 -4.21 7.82
N TYR A 221 12.32 -5.19 7.30
CA TYR A 221 12.75 -6.57 7.20
C TYR A 221 12.60 -7.09 5.78
N LEU A 222 13.65 -7.75 5.29
CA LEU A 222 13.68 -8.39 3.99
C LEU A 222 14.19 -9.82 4.15
N THR A 223 13.37 -10.80 3.80
CA THR A 223 13.78 -12.21 3.78
C THR A 223 14.04 -12.65 2.35
N LEU A 224 15.29 -12.96 2.05
CA LEU A 224 15.77 -13.41 0.75
C LEU A 224 15.99 -14.93 0.74
N GLY A 225 15.87 -15.52 -0.44
CA GLY A 225 16.20 -16.92 -0.70
C GLY A 225 17.44 -17.06 -1.57
N GLU A 226 17.85 -18.30 -1.82
CA GLU A 226 19.09 -18.64 -2.54
C GLU A 226 19.16 -18.07 -3.97
N SER A 227 18.01 -17.85 -4.62
CA SER A 227 17.97 -17.28 -5.97
C SER A 227 18.47 -15.83 -6.01
N PHE A 228 18.32 -15.07 -4.92
CA PHE A 228 18.83 -13.71 -4.80
C PHE A 228 20.28 -13.74 -4.33
N LYS A 229 21.23 -13.98 -5.24
CA LYS A 229 22.68 -14.03 -4.87
C LYS A 229 23.28 -12.66 -4.55
N SER A 230 22.69 -11.61 -5.11
CA SER A 230 23.12 -10.23 -4.90
C SER A 230 21.93 -9.29 -4.96
N ILE A 231 21.94 -8.29 -4.09
CA ILE A 231 21.16 -7.07 -4.26
C ILE A 231 22.08 -6.04 -4.87
N ASN A 232 21.73 -5.52 -6.05
CA ASN A 232 22.47 -4.50 -6.78
C ASN A 232 21.64 -3.20 -6.87
N GLU A 233 22.20 -2.16 -7.48
CA GLU A 233 21.53 -0.86 -7.59
C GLU A 233 20.21 -0.93 -8.37
N ASP A 234 20.11 -1.80 -9.38
CA ASP A 234 18.88 -1.98 -10.17
C ASP A 234 17.68 -2.43 -9.33
N VAL A 235 17.91 -3.09 -8.18
CA VAL A 235 16.83 -3.50 -7.26
C VAL A 235 16.16 -2.28 -6.60
N GLU A 236 16.89 -1.18 -6.47
CA GLU A 236 16.51 0.05 -5.77
C GLU A 236 15.98 -0.21 -4.36
N LEU A 237 16.58 -1.16 -3.63
CA LEU A 237 16.26 -1.40 -2.22
C LEU A 237 16.72 -0.20 -1.38
N PRO A 238 15.83 0.55 -0.71
CA PRO A 238 16.23 1.73 0.05
C PRO A 238 17.27 1.39 1.13
N ASN A 239 18.38 2.12 1.17
CA ASN A 239 19.49 1.78 2.05
C ASN A 239 19.36 2.38 3.45
N GLY A 240 19.15 3.71 3.53
CA GLY A 240 19.18 4.43 4.80
C GLY A 240 20.57 4.33 5.45
N GLU A 241 20.63 3.95 6.73
CA GLU A 241 21.90 3.76 7.44
C GLU A 241 22.57 2.40 7.15
N GLY A 242 21.94 1.57 6.31
CA GLY A 242 22.44 0.27 5.90
C GLY A 242 21.55 -0.88 6.34
N TRP A 243 21.99 -2.10 6.02
CA TRP A 243 21.31 -3.34 6.35
C TRP A 243 22.25 -4.27 7.13
N VAL A 244 21.70 -5.06 8.04
CA VAL A 244 22.42 -6.12 8.76
C VAL A 244 21.71 -7.46 8.56
N ASN A 245 22.45 -8.56 8.50
CA ASN A 245 21.84 -9.87 8.65
C ASN A 245 21.44 -10.05 10.12
N ILE A 246 20.22 -10.50 10.41
CA ILE A 246 19.74 -10.64 11.79
C ILE A 246 20.56 -11.62 12.63
N ILE A 247 21.27 -12.56 11.99
CA ILE A 247 22.15 -13.54 12.65
C ILE A 247 23.47 -12.88 13.07
N VAL A 248 23.92 -11.85 12.34
CA VAL A 248 25.17 -11.11 12.63
C VAL A 248 24.89 -9.60 12.64
N PRO A 249 24.14 -9.10 13.65
CA PRO A 249 23.64 -7.72 13.66
C PRO A 249 24.74 -6.67 13.85
N SER A 250 25.96 -7.06 14.23
CA SER A 250 27.11 -6.16 14.38
C SER A 250 27.78 -5.77 13.06
N LYS A 251 27.44 -6.44 11.96
CA LYS A 251 28.06 -6.23 10.64
C LYS A 251 27.05 -5.62 9.67
N VAL A 252 27.27 -4.36 9.30
CA VAL A 252 26.57 -3.73 8.17
C VAL A 252 27.02 -4.42 6.88
N VAL A 253 26.06 -4.91 6.10
CA VAL A 253 26.32 -5.66 4.86
C VAL A 253 26.21 -4.81 3.60
N SER A 254 25.42 -3.73 3.64
CA SER A 254 25.24 -2.84 2.50
C SER A 254 26.24 -1.68 2.49
N GLY A 255 26.53 -1.16 1.29
CA GLY A 255 27.36 0.04 1.12
C GLY A 255 26.70 1.32 1.64
N SER A 256 27.27 2.50 1.33
CA SER A 256 26.77 3.82 1.77
C SER A 256 25.95 4.56 0.70
N GLY A 257 25.63 3.92 -0.43
CA GLY A 257 24.84 4.53 -1.50
C GLY A 257 23.37 4.73 -1.12
N GLU A 258 22.61 5.40 -1.98
CA GLU A 258 21.16 5.58 -1.80
C GLU A 258 20.43 4.23 -1.73
N TYR A 259 20.86 3.28 -2.55
CA TYR A 259 20.36 1.92 -2.61
C TYR A 259 21.33 0.91 -1.99
N ALA A 260 20.76 -0.10 -1.35
CA ALA A 260 21.52 -1.15 -0.69
C ALA A 260 22.15 -2.06 -1.75
N VAL A 261 23.45 -2.31 -1.63
CA VAL A 261 24.20 -3.25 -2.47
C VAL A 261 24.93 -4.23 -1.56
N PHE A 262 24.63 -5.53 -1.67
CA PHE A 262 25.27 -6.58 -0.88
C PHE A 262 25.06 -7.97 -1.50
N THR A 263 25.89 -8.94 -1.08
CA THR A 263 25.73 -10.35 -1.46
C THR A 263 24.86 -11.09 -0.44
N ASN A 264 24.07 -12.05 -0.93
CA ASN A 264 23.29 -12.95 -0.10
C ASN A 264 23.69 -14.40 -0.39
N ASP A 265 24.01 -15.13 0.67
CA ASP A 265 24.40 -16.54 0.62
C ASP A 265 23.40 -17.39 1.39
N GLY A 266 22.59 -18.16 0.66
CA GLY A 266 21.52 -18.94 1.26
C GLY A 266 20.22 -18.16 1.48
N LYS A 267 19.42 -18.66 2.43
CA LYS A 267 18.20 -18.02 2.91
C LYS A 267 18.53 -17.17 4.14
N ASN A 268 18.35 -15.86 4.02
CA ASN A 268 18.66 -14.91 5.09
C ASN A 268 17.54 -13.91 5.31
N THR A 269 17.47 -13.39 6.54
CA THR A 269 16.65 -12.22 6.85
C THR A 269 17.56 -11.06 7.22
N TYR A 270 17.28 -9.92 6.61
CA TYR A 270 18.01 -8.68 6.83
C TYR A 270 17.12 -7.68 7.53
N LYS A 271 17.71 -6.90 8.43
CA LYS A 271 17.08 -5.78 9.11
C LYS A 271 17.73 -4.48 8.67
N ARG A 272 16.92 -3.49 8.30
CA ARG A 272 17.39 -2.14 7.95
C ARG A 272 17.69 -1.33 9.21
N ILE A 273 18.80 -0.59 9.18
CA ILE A 273 19.28 0.27 10.27
C ILE A 273 18.63 1.65 10.16
N GLY A 274 18.41 2.31 11.30
CA GLY A 274 17.92 3.69 11.34
C GLY A 274 16.41 3.89 11.18
N ILE A 275 15.65 2.84 10.81
CA ILE A 275 14.19 2.95 10.60
C ILE A 275 13.41 2.94 11.93
N ASP A 276 13.94 2.35 13.00
CA ASP A 276 13.27 2.25 14.30
C ASP A 276 13.51 3.46 15.21
N LYS A 277 14.12 4.54 14.71
CA LYS A 277 14.35 5.74 15.52
C LYS A 277 13.00 6.36 15.91
N PRO A 278 12.82 6.74 17.18
CA PRO A 278 11.58 7.36 17.62
C PRO A 278 11.28 8.60 16.76
N THR A 279 10.08 8.66 16.21
CA THR A 279 9.56 9.83 15.47
C THR A 279 8.96 10.89 16.39
N TYR A 280 9.14 10.73 17.70
CA TYR A 280 8.66 11.60 18.76
C TYR A 280 9.77 11.90 19.78
N PRO A 281 9.73 13.06 20.47
CA PRO A 281 10.71 13.41 21.49
C PRO A 281 10.76 12.39 22.64
N THR A 282 11.97 11.95 22.99
CA THR A 282 12.26 11.10 24.14
C THR A 282 13.09 11.87 25.18
N ASN A 283 13.23 11.30 26.39
CA ASN A 283 14.01 11.90 27.48
C ASN A 283 13.60 13.33 27.84
N ILE A 284 12.30 13.60 27.85
CA ILE A 284 11.73 14.91 28.17
C ILE A 284 12.05 15.27 29.64
N LYS A 285 12.81 16.33 29.84
CA LYS A 285 13.11 16.90 31.16
C LYS A 285 12.26 18.15 31.39
N VAL A 286 11.86 18.34 32.65
CA VAL A 286 11.00 19.44 33.08
C VAL A 286 11.69 20.19 34.21
N GLU A 287 12.00 21.46 33.98
CA GLU A 287 12.66 22.34 34.94
C GLU A 287 11.75 23.51 35.28
N TYR A 288 11.54 23.78 36.57
CA TYR A 288 10.73 24.92 37.02
C TYR A 288 11.63 26.07 37.50
N SER A 289 11.31 27.28 37.07
CA SER A 289 11.94 28.51 37.56
C SER A 289 11.01 29.23 38.52
N GLU A 290 11.30 29.17 39.83
CA GLU A 290 10.55 29.92 40.86
C GLU A 290 10.64 31.44 40.64
N LYS A 291 11.80 31.95 40.22
CA LYS A 291 12.01 33.38 39.96
C LYS A 291 11.10 33.94 38.88
N TYR A 292 10.76 33.14 37.87
CA TYR A 292 10.01 33.61 36.70
C TYR A 292 8.63 32.96 36.55
N HIS A 293 8.27 32.01 37.43
CA HIS A 293 7.07 31.19 37.34
C HIS A 293 6.89 30.56 35.94
N GLN A 294 7.98 30.00 35.41
CA GLN A 294 8.06 29.39 34.08
C GLN A 294 8.52 27.94 34.18
N VAL A 295 8.10 27.13 33.22
CA VAL A 295 8.59 25.77 33.03
C VAL A 295 9.41 25.72 31.76
N ARG A 296 10.60 25.12 31.83
CA ARG A 296 11.42 24.77 30.67
C ARG A 296 11.34 23.27 30.43
N PHE A 297 11.02 22.92 29.20
CA PHE A 297 11.09 21.57 28.68
C PHE A 297 12.34 21.43 27.82
N THR A 298 13.07 20.32 27.98
CA THR A 298 14.15 19.93 27.08
C THR A 298 13.98 18.46 26.70
N TRP A 299 14.46 18.06 25.53
CA TRP A 299 14.32 16.67 25.03
C TRP A 299 15.50 16.30 24.13
N ASP A 300 15.62 15.02 23.81
CA ASP A 300 16.61 14.54 22.84
C ASP A 300 16.18 14.88 21.41
N LYS A 301 17.15 15.22 20.55
CA LYS A 301 16.88 15.53 19.15
C LYS A 301 16.28 14.30 18.46
N VAL A 302 15.11 14.47 17.86
CA VAL A 302 14.51 13.49 16.97
C VAL A 302 15.18 13.59 15.62
N GLU A 303 15.69 12.48 15.11
CA GLU A 303 16.34 12.48 13.80
C GLU A 303 15.35 12.78 12.68
N GLY A 304 15.77 13.58 11.70
CA GLY A 304 14.92 14.02 10.60
C GLY A 304 13.81 14.99 11.01
N ALA A 305 13.71 15.37 12.29
CA ALA A 305 12.74 16.36 12.73
C ALA A 305 13.15 17.76 12.29
N ASP A 306 12.26 18.42 11.56
CA ASP A 306 12.45 19.81 11.11
C ASP A 306 11.77 20.81 12.04
N LYS A 307 10.72 20.39 12.77
CA LYS A 307 10.02 21.18 13.77
C LYS A 307 9.53 20.33 14.95
N TYR A 308 9.28 21.01 16.06
CA TYR A 308 8.60 20.49 17.24
C TYR A 308 7.38 21.34 17.59
N GLY A 309 6.41 20.70 18.23
CA GLY A 309 5.17 21.31 18.68
C GLY A 309 4.83 20.90 20.10
N ILE A 310 4.33 21.85 20.88
CA ILE A 310 3.87 21.65 22.25
C ILE A 310 2.34 21.72 22.23
N ALA A 311 1.69 20.75 22.85
CA ALA A 311 0.26 20.77 23.16
C ALA A 311 0.03 20.54 24.65
N VAL A 312 -0.98 21.20 25.21
CA VAL A 312 -1.37 21.09 26.62
C VAL A 312 -2.78 20.54 26.71
N TYR A 313 -3.03 19.62 27.62
CA TYR A 313 -4.35 19.06 27.87
C TYR A 313 -5.16 19.99 28.77
N LEU A 314 -6.24 20.57 28.24
CA LEU A 314 -7.07 21.57 28.91
C LEU A 314 -8.55 21.28 28.65
N ALA A 315 -9.35 21.18 29.72
CA ALA A 315 -10.80 20.96 29.64
C ALA A 315 -11.19 19.77 28.74
N GLY A 316 -10.56 18.62 28.97
CA GLY A 316 -10.88 17.37 28.27
C GLY A 316 -10.26 17.22 26.87
N LYS A 317 -9.50 18.21 26.38
CA LYS A 317 -8.93 18.17 25.02
C LYS A 317 -7.50 18.71 24.95
N TRP A 318 -6.75 18.20 23.98
CA TRP A 318 -5.42 18.71 23.64
C TRP A 318 -5.51 20.03 22.90
N ARG A 319 -4.70 21.01 23.31
CA ARG A 319 -4.60 22.33 22.68
C ARG A 319 -3.16 22.66 22.36
N VAL A 320 -2.86 22.78 21.07
CA VAL A 320 -1.55 23.21 20.57
C VAL A 320 -1.23 24.62 21.06
N GLN A 321 -0.03 24.81 21.61
CA GLN A 321 0.50 26.10 22.07
C GLN A 321 1.55 26.67 21.12
N SER A 322 2.37 25.80 20.51
CA SER A 322 3.38 26.17 19.52
C SER A 322 3.65 24.99 18.59
N GLN A 323 4.06 25.26 17.35
CA GLN A 323 4.43 24.26 16.32
C GLN A 323 5.67 24.67 15.50
N ASN A 324 6.31 25.79 15.85
CA ASN A 324 7.44 26.36 15.11
C ASN A 324 8.72 26.31 15.94
N ILE A 325 8.86 25.31 16.81
CA ILE A 325 10.06 25.13 17.63
C ILE A 325 11.08 24.37 16.79
N THR A 326 12.28 24.92 16.60
CA THR A 326 13.37 24.26 15.84
C THR A 326 14.47 23.72 16.74
N ASP A 327 14.56 24.21 17.97
CA ASP A 327 15.46 23.69 19.01
C ASP A 327 14.84 22.49 19.76
N THR A 328 15.64 21.84 20.58
CA THR A 328 15.20 20.77 21.48
C THR A 328 14.80 21.27 22.87
N SER A 329 14.31 22.51 22.95
CA SER A 329 13.79 23.09 24.19
C SER A 329 12.65 24.07 23.97
N TYR A 330 11.79 24.21 24.98
CA TYR A 330 10.70 25.18 25.01
C TYR A 330 10.48 25.70 26.42
N THR A 331 10.37 27.01 26.57
CA THR A 331 10.03 27.66 27.84
C THR A 331 8.63 28.24 27.74
N THR A 332 7.78 27.95 28.72
CA THR A 332 6.41 28.46 28.77
C THR A 332 6.36 29.98 28.87
N PRO A 333 5.24 30.63 28.55
CA PRO A 333 4.99 32.01 28.95
C PRO A 333 5.13 32.21 30.47
N LYS A 334 5.39 33.46 30.89
CA LYS A 334 5.50 33.84 32.31
C LYS A 334 4.16 33.73 33.03
N ASN A 335 4.21 33.68 34.36
CA ASN A 335 3.07 33.77 35.27
C ASN A 335 2.06 32.61 35.13
N LEU A 336 2.56 31.38 35.02
CA LEU A 336 1.67 30.21 35.16
C LEU A 336 1.06 30.18 36.56
N THR A 337 -0.19 29.71 36.67
CA THR A 337 -0.91 29.71 37.96
C THR A 337 -0.30 28.69 38.93
N PRO A 338 0.21 29.12 40.11
CA PRO A 338 0.70 28.20 41.13
C PRO A 338 -0.36 27.18 41.57
N GLY A 339 0.07 25.97 41.89
CA GLY A 339 -0.79 24.86 42.28
C GLY A 339 -1.53 24.16 41.14
N LYS A 340 -1.48 24.68 39.89
CA LYS A 340 -2.06 23.98 38.74
C LYS A 340 -1.10 22.93 38.19
N THR A 341 -1.66 21.76 37.85
CA THR A 341 -0.97 20.70 37.13
C THR A 341 -1.38 20.72 35.66
N TYR A 342 -0.39 20.67 34.77
CA TYR A 342 -0.58 20.63 33.33
C TYR A 342 -0.02 19.31 32.77
N LYS A 343 -0.77 18.67 31.87
CA LYS A 343 -0.28 17.56 31.04
C LYS A 343 0.14 18.10 29.69
N VAL A 344 1.37 17.82 29.28
CA VAL A 344 2.04 18.44 28.11
C VAL A 344 2.56 17.35 27.20
N ALA A 345 2.18 17.41 25.93
CA ALA A 345 2.69 16.56 24.86
C ALA A 345 3.65 17.37 23.98
N ILE A 346 4.76 16.75 23.60
CA ILE A 346 5.73 17.33 22.66
C ILE A 346 5.77 16.41 21.45
N ALA A 347 5.42 16.93 20.27
CA ALA A 347 5.46 16.20 19.01
C ALA A 347 6.62 16.72 18.15
N SER A 348 7.19 15.84 17.34
CA SER A 348 8.09 16.23 16.24
C SER A 348 7.37 16.09 14.91
N ARG A 349 7.82 16.91 13.95
CA ARG A 349 7.49 16.79 12.54
C ARG A 349 8.66 16.16 11.81
N VAL A 350 8.48 14.97 11.28
CA VAL A 350 9.49 14.23 10.50
C VAL A 350 8.92 14.04 9.10
N ASN A 351 9.69 14.41 8.07
CA ASN A 351 9.27 14.33 6.66
C ASN A 351 7.89 14.95 6.40
N GLY A 352 7.61 16.12 7.00
CA GLY A 352 6.35 16.85 6.84
C GLY A 352 5.17 16.35 7.65
N SER A 353 5.28 15.21 8.36
CA SER A 353 4.20 14.61 9.15
C SER A 353 4.47 14.70 10.66
N TRP A 354 3.42 14.99 11.44
CA TRP A 354 3.50 15.08 12.90
C TRP A 354 3.18 13.75 13.56
N ASP A 355 4.03 13.28 14.48
CA ASP A 355 3.72 12.11 15.32
C ASP A 355 2.93 12.49 16.58
N ALA A 356 1.70 12.96 16.39
CA ALA A 356 0.83 13.41 17.48
C ALA A 356 0.39 12.25 18.39
N ALA A 357 0.21 11.05 17.84
CA ALA A 357 -0.25 9.89 18.59
C ALA A 357 0.77 9.46 19.66
N ASN A 358 2.05 9.31 19.27
CA ASN A 358 3.08 8.97 20.25
C ASN A 358 3.40 10.15 21.18
N ALA A 359 3.29 11.40 20.73
CA ALA A 359 3.44 12.57 21.59
C ALA A 359 2.41 12.58 22.74
N VAL A 360 1.14 12.29 22.45
CA VAL A 360 0.07 12.21 23.45
C VAL A 360 0.28 11.02 24.39
N LYS A 361 0.72 9.87 23.85
CA LYS A 361 1.02 8.66 24.63
C LYS A 361 2.16 8.89 25.62
N ASN A 362 3.15 9.71 25.27
CA ASN A 362 4.35 10.00 26.06
C ASN A 362 4.31 11.37 26.75
N ALA A 363 3.12 11.93 26.95
CA ALA A 363 2.96 13.24 27.56
C ALA A 363 3.44 13.28 29.02
N VAL A 364 4.14 14.35 29.39
CA VAL A 364 4.63 14.60 30.74
C VAL A 364 3.64 15.43 31.54
N THR A 365 3.78 15.43 32.87
CA THR A 365 3.00 16.30 33.77
C THR A 365 3.91 17.24 34.52
N VAL A 366 3.45 18.46 34.76
CA VAL A 366 4.15 19.46 35.57
C VAL A 366 3.18 20.19 36.47
N THR A 367 3.53 20.30 37.75
CA THR A 367 2.80 21.12 38.72
C THR A 367 3.57 22.39 38.96
N ILE A 368 2.91 23.53 38.80
CA ILE A 368 3.50 24.85 39.03
C ILE A 368 3.62 25.07 40.53
N LYS A 369 4.84 25.33 41.00
CA LYS A 369 5.12 25.54 42.42
C LYS A 369 4.92 27.00 42.83
#